data_AF-A0A2E0L455-F1
#
_entry.id   AF-A0A2E0L455-F1
#
_cell.length_a   1.000
_cell.length_b   1.000
_cell.length_c   1.000
_cell.angle_alpha   90.00
_cell.angle_beta   90.00
_cell.angle_gamma   90.00
#
_symmetry.space_group_name_H-M   'P 1'
#
loop_
_entity.id
_entity.type
_entity.pdbx_description
1 polymer ?
#
loop_
_entity_poly.entity_id
_entity_poly.type
_entity_poly.pdbx_seq_one_letter_code
_entity_poly.pdbx_strand_id
1 'polypeptide(L)'
;MVSARVTPCYMSPIPTRPVVGKRSRRRSSTSERHEIMAEHSSAPRYGFLIDVSLCIDCRSCMVACSVENEVPMHSTRIWIKETGVTGTFPDLQRFTGPYHCMHCVDPSCVSACTVSALQRNEDGIVTYDRDVCIGCRYCMYACPFEVPNYEWEEALPLVVKCDMCFARLQEGQQPACATTCPTGAIKFGKYEDMLNEAYRLIEENPGKYVNHIYGETENGGTATLYISPVPFEELGFPIAGTTSTAFSNRLVTEGTPLVAGAMLVGLSGVYLTIKHQKEEAEAERREAEQQKAAGEEE
;
A
#
# COMPACT_ATOMS: atom_id res chain seq x y z
N MET A 1 -10.42 47.59 40.32
CA MET A 1 -10.48 46.28 39.64
C MET A 1 -11.31 46.45 38.39
N VAL A 2 -10.64 46.51 37.22
CA VAL A 2 -11.28 46.67 35.91
C VAL A 2 -11.54 45.26 35.38
N SER A 3 -12.81 44.87 35.23
CA SER A 3 -13.19 43.65 34.54
C SER A 3 -13.91 44.01 33.25
N ALA A 4 -13.36 43.51 32.15
CA ALA A 4 -13.63 43.90 30.78
C ALA A 4 -15.04 43.52 30.31
N ARG A 5 -15.61 44.38 29.46
CA ARG A 5 -16.79 44.12 28.64
C ARG A 5 -16.38 43.21 27.47
N VAL A 6 -17.21 42.21 27.17
CA VAL A 6 -17.17 41.51 25.88
C VAL A 6 -18.54 41.68 25.23
N THR A 7 -18.57 42.44 24.15
CA THR A 7 -19.75 42.66 23.31
C THR A 7 -19.86 41.50 22.30
N PRO A 8 -21.06 40.95 22.01
CA PRO A 8 -21.20 39.90 21.00
C PRO A 8 -20.98 40.48 19.60
N CYS A 9 -20.12 39.83 18.80
CA CYS A 9 -19.97 40.14 17.38
C CYS A 9 -21.21 39.67 16.61
N TYR A 10 -21.95 40.62 16.02
CA TYR A 10 -22.96 40.35 15.01
C TYR A 10 -22.27 39.85 13.73
N MET A 11 -22.49 38.59 13.36
CA MET A 11 -22.10 38.06 12.04
C MET A 11 -23.08 38.59 10.98
N SER A 12 -22.57 39.34 10.01
CA SER A 12 -23.34 39.72 8.81
C SER A 12 -23.62 38.48 7.93
N PRO A 13 -24.76 38.42 7.23
CA PRO A 13 -25.09 37.30 6.36
C PRO A 13 -24.19 37.26 5.12
N ILE A 14 -23.68 36.07 4.81
CA ILE A 14 -22.84 35.76 3.65
C ILE A 14 -23.69 35.88 2.37
N PRO A 15 -23.24 36.58 1.31
CA PRO A 15 -23.97 36.64 0.05
C PRO A 15 -23.98 35.28 -0.66
N THR A 16 -25.17 34.79 -1.00
CA THR A 16 -25.36 33.54 -1.74
C THR A 16 -24.99 33.74 -3.22
N ARG A 17 -24.05 32.92 -3.72
CA ARG A 17 -23.73 32.88 -5.16
C ARG A 17 -24.91 32.25 -5.93
N PRO A 18 -25.17 32.68 -7.19
CA PRO A 18 -26.24 32.11 -8.00
C PRO A 18 -25.94 30.64 -8.31
N VAL A 19 -26.94 29.79 -8.17
CA VAL A 19 -26.89 28.38 -8.57
C VAL A 19 -26.79 28.32 -10.10
N VAL A 20 -25.61 27.99 -10.61
CA VAL A 20 -25.41 27.70 -12.03
C VAL A 20 -26.21 26.45 -12.39
N GLY A 21 -27.01 26.55 -13.45
CA GLY A 21 -27.98 25.56 -13.88
C GLY A 21 -27.41 24.15 -14.06
N LYS A 22 -28.21 23.16 -13.66
CA LYS A 22 -27.97 21.73 -13.83
C LYS A 22 -27.68 21.41 -15.31
N ARG A 23 -26.41 21.23 -15.68
CA ARG A 23 -26.07 20.41 -16.85
C ARG A 23 -26.39 18.96 -16.50
N SER A 24 -27.26 18.33 -17.29
CA SER A 24 -27.57 16.92 -17.13
C SER A 24 -26.26 16.13 -17.24
N ARG A 25 -25.92 15.36 -16.19
CA ARG A 25 -24.86 14.37 -16.27
C ARG A 25 -25.35 13.28 -17.23
N ARG A 26 -24.97 13.38 -18.51
CA ARG A 26 -25.00 12.24 -19.43
C ARG A 26 -24.14 11.15 -18.79
N ARG A 27 -24.74 10.00 -18.49
CA ARG A 27 -23.99 8.76 -18.20
C ARG A 27 -23.11 8.50 -19.42
N SER A 28 -21.79 8.57 -19.26
CA SER A 28 -20.88 8.21 -20.33
C SER A 28 -21.07 6.74 -20.70
N SER A 29 -21.07 6.51 -22.00
CA SER A 29 -21.25 5.18 -22.58
C SER A 29 -20.08 4.27 -22.17
N THR A 30 -20.31 2.95 -22.18
CA THR A 30 -19.27 1.95 -21.92
C THR A 30 -18.07 2.09 -22.87
N SER A 31 -18.24 2.63 -24.08
CA SER A 31 -17.13 2.84 -25.02
C SER A 31 -16.20 3.98 -24.62
N GLU A 32 -16.72 5.08 -24.07
CA GLU A 32 -15.89 6.21 -23.60
C GLU A 32 -15.04 5.83 -22.37
N ARG A 33 -15.49 4.85 -21.57
CA ARG A 33 -14.69 4.29 -20.46
C ARG A 33 -13.54 3.42 -20.95
N HIS A 34 -13.74 2.69 -22.05
CA HIS A 34 -12.67 1.90 -22.67
C HIS A 34 -11.62 2.79 -23.35
N GLU A 35 -12.01 3.91 -23.97
CA GLU A 35 -11.07 4.82 -24.65
C GLU A 35 -10.12 5.54 -23.68
N ILE A 36 -10.56 5.88 -22.47
CA ILE A 36 -9.70 6.52 -21.44
C ILE A 36 -8.59 5.56 -20.96
N MET A 37 -8.76 4.24 -21.11
CA MET A 37 -7.75 3.24 -20.72
C MET A 37 -6.77 2.86 -21.84
N ALA A 38 -7.05 3.22 -23.10
CA ALA A 38 -6.37 2.64 -24.25
C ALA A 38 -5.04 3.31 -24.65
N GLU A 39 -4.67 4.47 -24.10
CA GLU A 39 -3.54 5.26 -24.65
C GLU A 39 -2.21 5.16 -23.88
N HIS A 40 -2.10 4.31 -22.85
CA HIS A 40 -0.81 3.86 -22.31
C HIS A 40 -0.86 2.37 -22.01
N SER A 41 0.19 1.64 -22.42
CA SER A 41 0.47 0.25 -22.07
C SER A 41 0.68 0.09 -20.54
N SER A 42 -0.36 0.28 -19.73
CA SER A 42 -0.32 0.27 -18.26
C SER A 42 -1.20 -0.82 -17.65
N ALA A 43 -2.19 -1.34 -18.37
CA ALA A 43 -3.04 -2.42 -17.90
C ALA A 43 -2.21 -3.71 -17.64
N PRO A 44 -2.45 -4.43 -16.53
CA PRO A 44 -1.81 -5.72 -16.28
C PRO A 44 -2.24 -6.72 -17.35
N ARG A 45 -1.35 -7.65 -17.73
CA ARG A 45 -1.71 -8.72 -18.66
C ARG A 45 -2.60 -9.76 -17.98
N TYR A 46 -2.23 -10.14 -16.76
CA TYR A 46 -2.94 -11.12 -15.95
C TYR A 46 -3.67 -10.45 -14.80
N GLY A 47 -4.73 -11.09 -14.33
CA GLY A 47 -5.43 -10.66 -13.13
C GLY A 47 -6.13 -11.79 -12.41
N PHE A 48 -6.47 -11.51 -11.15
CA PHE A 48 -7.39 -12.33 -10.36
C PHE A 48 -8.76 -11.67 -10.32
N LEU A 49 -9.82 -12.47 -10.32
CA LEU A 49 -11.14 -12.06 -9.85
C LEU A 49 -11.53 -12.94 -8.66
N ILE A 50 -11.75 -12.28 -7.52
CA ILE A 50 -12.15 -12.94 -6.28
C ILE A 50 -13.61 -12.61 -5.97
N ASP A 51 -14.48 -13.62 -6.02
CA ASP A 51 -15.89 -13.51 -5.65
C ASP A 51 -16.09 -13.96 -4.20
N VAL A 52 -16.23 -12.98 -3.30
CA VAL A 52 -16.43 -13.20 -1.86
C VAL A 52 -17.73 -13.98 -1.57
N SER A 53 -18.73 -13.90 -2.47
CA SER A 53 -19.99 -14.63 -2.30
C SER A 53 -19.84 -16.15 -2.43
N LEU A 54 -18.72 -16.63 -3.00
CA LEU A 54 -18.44 -18.04 -3.23
C LEU A 54 -17.40 -18.61 -2.26
N CYS A 55 -16.71 -17.77 -1.49
CA CYS A 55 -15.66 -18.21 -0.60
C CYS A 55 -16.23 -18.82 0.68
N ILE A 56 -15.73 -20.02 1.02
CA ILE A 56 -16.18 -20.83 2.16
C ILE A 56 -15.11 -20.96 3.26
N ASP A 57 -14.04 -20.15 3.22
CA ASP A 57 -12.93 -20.20 4.20
C ASP A 57 -12.37 -21.62 4.42
N CYS A 58 -12.23 -22.40 3.35
CA CYS A 58 -11.62 -23.73 3.42
C CYS A 58 -10.09 -23.68 3.56
N ARG A 59 -9.49 -22.50 3.33
CA ARG A 59 -8.04 -22.22 3.40
C ARG A 59 -7.15 -23.08 2.50
N SER A 60 -7.73 -23.80 1.53
CA SER A 60 -6.95 -24.55 0.54
C SER A 60 -6.00 -23.66 -0.26
N CYS A 61 -6.41 -22.42 -0.57
CA CYS A 61 -5.55 -21.45 -1.24
C CYS A 61 -4.30 -21.08 -0.43
N MET A 62 -4.40 -20.97 0.88
CA MET A 62 -3.28 -20.69 1.77
C MET A 62 -2.30 -21.87 1.75
N VAL A 63 -2.79 -23.10 1.94
CA VAL A 63 -1.96 -24.31 1.94
C VAL A 63 -1.26 -24.50 0.60
N ALA A 64 -1.99 -24.38 -0.51
CA ALA A 64 -1.41 -24.51 -1.84
C ALA A 64 -0.36 -23.43 -2.13
N CYS A 65 -0.58 -22.19 -1.68
CA CYS A 65 0.41 -21.13 -1.81
C CYS A 65 1.67 -21.42 -1.00
N SER A 66 1.52 -21.90 0.25
CA SER A 66 2.65 -22.23 1.11
C SER A 66 3.46 -23.41 0.58
N VAL A 67 2.81 -24.46 0.06
CA VAL A 67 3.48 -25.61 -0.55
C VAL A 67 4.23 -25.20 -1.81
N GLU A 68 3.60 -24.43 -2.69
CA GLU A 68 4.20 -23.98 -3.96
C GLU A 68 5.43 -23.10 -3.75
N ASN A 69 5.47 -22.31 -2.67
CA ASN A 69 6.49 -21.28 -2.49
C ASN A 69 7.35 -21.51 -1.24
N GLU A 70 7.29 -22.72 -0.68
CA GLU A 70 8.05 -23.14 0.50
C GLU A 70 7.96 -22.12 1.65
N VAL A 71 6.74 -21.62 1.90
CA VAL A 71 6.51 -20.59 2.93
C VAL A 71 6.61 -21.25 4.32
N PRO A 72 7.44 -20.72 5.24
CA PRO A 72 7.53 -21.24 6.60
C PRO A 72 6.19 -21.21 7.35
N MET A 73 6.00 -22.12 8.31
CA MET A 73 4.73 -22.29 9.04
C MET A 73 4.27 -21.05 9.82
N HIS A 74 5.20 -20.21 10.26
CA HIS A 74 4.91 -18.97 10.98
C HIS A 74 4.68 -17.77 10.04
N SER A 75 4.67 -17.98 8.72
CA SER A 75 4.50 -16.94 7.71
C SER A 75 3.36 -17.29 6.74
N THR A 76 2.80 -16.27 6.09
CA THR A 76 1.77 -16.48 5.06
C THR A 76 1.83 -15.40 3.99
N ARG A 77 1.38 -15.76 2.79
CA ARG A 77 1.24 -14.86 1.63
C ARG A 77 -0.22 -14.54 1.31
N ILE A 78 -1.15 -15.22 1.97
CA ILE A 78 -2.60 -15.10 1.82
C ILE A 78 -3.24 -15.07 3.21
N TRP A 79 -4.14 -14.12 3.46
CA TRP A 79 -4.96 -14.04 4.67
C TRP A 79 -6.43 -14.31 4.33
N ILE A 80 -7.26 -14.50 5.34
CA ILE A 80 -8.71 -14.54 5.16
C ILE A 80 -9.29 -13.29 5.85
N LYS A 81 -10.02 -12.50 5.07
CA LYS A 81 -10.82 -11.37 5.53
C LYS A 81 -12.25 -11.86 5.76
N GLU A 82 -12.93 -11.36 6.80
CA GLU A 82 -14.26 -11.83 7.16
C GLU A 82 -15.11 -10.76 7.84
N THR A 83 -16.43 -10.91 7.76
CA THR A 83 -17.41 -10.05 8.46
C THR A 83 -17.72 -10.49 9.89
N GLY A 84 -17.25 -11.68 10.31
CA GLY A 84 -17.87 -12.42 11.40
C GLY A 84 -19.33 -12.82 11.06
N VAL A 85 -20.11 -13.22 12.07
CA VAL A 85 -21.52 -13.54 11.91
C VAL A 85 -22.35 -12.26 12.02
N THR A 86 -23.10 -11.93 10.97
CA THR A 86 -23.97 -10.76 10.87
C THR A 86 -25.43 -11.17 10.71
N GLY A 87 -26.36 -10.22 10.82
CA GLY A 87 -27.80 -10.45 10.70
C GLY A 87 -28.49 -10.80 12.02
N THR A 88 -29.74 -11.26 11.93
CA THR A 88 -30.57 -11.66 13.08
C THR A 88 -31.31 -12.94 12.76
N PHE A 89 -31.46 -13.84 13.73
CA PHE A 89 -32.17 -15.10 13.55
C PHE A 89 -33.56 -14.91 12.91
N PRO A 90 -33.94 -15.69 11.88
CA PRO A 90 -33.22 -16.84 11.30
C PRO A 90 -32.19 -16.49 10.21
N ASP A 91 -32.08 -15.22 9.82
CA ASP A 91 -31.28 -14.73 8.69
C ASP A 91 -29.87 -14.30 9.14
N LEU A 92 -29.08 -15.27 9.63
CA LEU A 92 -27.67 -15.06 9.98
C LEU A 92 -26.77 -15.34 8.77
N GLN A 93 -25.74 -14.52 8.58
CA GLN A 93 -24.80 -14.61 7.46
C GLN A 93 -23.36 -14.42 7.92
N ARG A 94 -22.41 -14.91 7.11
CA ARG A 94 -20.97 -14.65 7.27
C ARG A 94 -20.35 -14.65 5.88
N PHE A 95 -19.56 -13.63 5.58
CA PHE A 95 -18.80 -13.54 4.34
C PHE A 95 -17.31 -13.61 4.64
N THR A 96 -16.58 -14.29 3.76
CA THR A 96 -15.13 -14.45 3.86
C THR A 96 -14.49 -14.28 2.50
N GLY A 97 -13.23 -13.84 2.45
CA GLY A 97 -12.50 -13.72 1.19
C GLY A 97 -11.00 -13.88 1.38
N PRO A 98 -10.29 -14.63 0.51
CA PRO A 98 -8.84 -14.68 0.53
C PRO A 98 -8.27 -13.31 0.16
N TYR A 99 -7.31 -12.81 0.92
CA TYR A 99 -6.70 -11.50 0.76
C TYR A 99 -5.20 -11.65 0.56
N HIS A 100 -4.67 -11.07 -0.51
CA HIS A 100 -3.25 -11.13 -0.85
C HIS A 100 -2.85 -9.92 -1.70
N CYS A 101 -1.61 -9.92 -2.23
CA CYS A 101 -1.11 -8.82 -3.05
C CYS A 101 -2.07 -8.42 -4.16
N MET A 102 -2.23 -7.11 -4.32
CA MET A 102 -3.08 -6.51 -5.33
C MET A 102 -2.39 -6.41 -6.69
N HIS A 103 -1.06 -6.56 -6.76
CA HIS A 103 -0.26 -6.38 -7.98
C HIS A 103 -0.63 -5.08 -8.71
N CYS A 104 -0.44 -3.97 -8.00
CA CYS A 104 -0.86 -2.64 -8.43
C CYS A 104 -0.27 -2.26 -9.80
N VAL A 105 -1.03 -1.48 -10.57
CA VAL A 105 -0.58 -0.89 -11.85
C VAL A 105 0.62 0.03 -11.62
N ASP A 106 0.53 0.87 -10.60
CA ASP A 106 1.61 1.75 -10.14
C ASP A 106 1.99 1.38 -8.68
N PRO A 107 2.89 0.41 -8.49
CA PRO A 107 3.12 -0.21 -7.19
C PRO A 107 3.98 0.63 -6.26
N SER A 108 3.34 1.18 -5.23
CA SER A 108 3.96 1.95 -4.15
C SER A 108 5.13 1.24 -3.47
N CYS A 109 5.05 -0.08 -3.32
CA CYS A 109 6.09 -0.89 -2.70
C CYS A 109 7.36 -1.01 -3.57
N VAL A 110 7.23 -0.98 -4.91
CA VAL A 110 8.38 -0.93 -5.83
C VAL A 110 9.05 0.43 -5.74
N SER A 111 8.27 1.51 -5.77
CA SER A 111 8.81 2.88 -5.65
C SER A 111 9.48 3.18 -4.32
N ALA A 112 9.12 2.46 -3.26
CA ALA A 112 9.73 2.58 -1.94
C ALA A 112 10.98 1.69 -1.76
N CYS A 113 11.28 0.80 -2.70
CA CYS A 113 12.38 -0.15 -2.56
C CYS A 113 13.71 0.49 -2.97
N THR A 114 14.59 0.73 -2.00
CA THR A 114 15.91 1.35 -2.21
C THR A 114 16.93 0.47 -2.93
N VAL A 115 16.69 -0.84 -2.99
CA VAL A 115 17.62 -1.85 -3.53
C VAL A 115 17.04 -2.61 -4.73
N SER A 116 15.86 -2.22 -5.21
CA SER A 116 15.18 -2.90 -6.34
C SER A 116 14.89 -4.40 -6.12
N ALA A 117 14.75 -4.83 -4.87
CA ALA A 117 14.26 -6.17 -4.52
C ALA A 117 12.79 -6.39 -4.92
N LEU A 118 12.04 -5.32 -5.18
CA LEU A 118 10.66 -5.37 -5.69
C LEU A 118 10.64 -4.75 -7.07
N GLN A 119 10.03 -5.45 -8.03
CA GLN A 119 10.00 -5.03 -9.43
C GLN A 119 8.63 -5.34 -10.03
N ARG A 120 8.18 -4.54 -11.00
CA ARG A 120 7.01 -4.84 -11.82
C ARG A 120 7.49 -5.27 -13.21
N ASN A 121 7.13 -6.48 -13.62
CA ASN A 121 7.49 -6.97 -14.95
C ASN A 121 6.51 -6.46 -16.03
N GLU A 122 6.76 -6.83 -17.29
CA GLU A 122 5.95 -6.45 -18.44
C GLU A 122 4.52 -7.00 -18.39
N ASP A 123 4.31 -8.16 -17.77
CA ASP A 123 2.99 -8.75 -17.56
C ASP A 123 2.18 -8.04 -16.46
N GLY A 124 2.77 -7.06 -15.77
CA GLY A 124 2.15 -6.33 -14.67
C GLY A 124 2.27 -7.01 -13.30
N ILE A 125 3.07 -8.06 -13.19
CA ILE A 125 3.30 -8.81 -11.96
C ILE A 125 4.38 -8.10 -11.14
N VAL A 126 4.00 -7.70 -9.93
CA VAL A 126 4.97 -7.27 -8.91
C VAL A 126 5.69 -8.50 -8.32
N THR A 127 6.94 -8.73 -8.71
CA THR A 127 7.80 -9.82 -8.21
C THR A 127 8.63 -9.36 -7.00
N TYR A 128 9.30 -10.30 -6.35
CA TYR A 128 10.17 -10.05 -5.19
C TYR A 128 11.42 -10.92 -5.28
N ASP A 129 12.58 -10.30 -5.17
CA ASP A 129 13.89 -10.95 -5.14
C ASP A 129 14.43 -10.94 -3.70
N ARG A 130 14.58 -12.14 -3.14
CA ARG A 130 15.07 -12.35 -1.77
C ARG A 130 16.55 -12.03 -1.63
N ASP A 131 17.36 -12.31 -2.65
CA ASP A 131 18.82 -12.23 -2.57
C ASP A 131 19.32 -10.78 -2.55
N VAL A 132 18.50 -9.86 -3.06
CA VAL A 132 18.78 -8.42 -3.08
C VAL A 132 18.17 -7.70 -1.87
N CYS A 133 17.24 -8.33 -1.16
CA CYS A 133 16.48 -7.68 -0.10
C CYS A 133 17.32 -7.45 1.16
N ILE A 134 17.36 -6.18 1.62
CA ILE A 134 18.04 -5.79 2.87
C ILE A 134 17.10 -5.71 4.08
N GLY A 135 15.85 -6.13 3.95
CA GLY A 135 14.89 -6.14 5.05
C GLY A 135 14.52 -4.77 5.65
N CYS A 136 14.66 -3.66 4.91
CA CYS A 136 14.44 -2.29 5.42
C CYS A 136 12.98 -1.90 5.72
N ARG A 137 12.01 -2.74 5.32
CA ARG A 137 10.55 -2.60 5.58
C ARG A 137 9.86 -1.37 4.99
N TYR A 138 10.52 -0.54 4.18
CA TYR A 138 9.87 0.62 3.55
C TYR A 138 8.67 0.24 2.68
N CYS A 139 8.75 -0.92 2.03
CA CYS A 139 7.65 -1.47 1.26
C CYS A 139 6.40 -1.81 2.10
N MET A 140 6.55 -2.15 3.38
CA MET A 140 5.43 -2.40 4.30
C MET A 140 4.69 -1.11 4.61
N TYR A 141 5.44 -0.04 4.89
CA TYR A 141 4.87 1.29 5.13
C TYR A 141 4.24 1.90 3.88
N ALA A 142 4.84 1.67 2.71
CA ALA A 142 4.38 2.24 1.46
C ALA A 142 3.13 1.56 0.88
N CYS A 143 2.83 0.31 1.25
CA CYS A 143 1.73 -0.44 0.68
C CYS A 143 0.39 -0.02 1.30
N PRO A 144 -0.54 0.59 0.55
CA PRO A 144 -1.85 0.99 1.10
C PRO A 144 -2.75 -0.21 1.42
N PHE A 145 -2.34 -1.40 1.01
CA PHE A 145 -3.06 -2.66 1.21
C PHE A 145 -2.46 -3.49 2.36
N GLU A 146 -1.39 -3.03 3.00
CA GLU A 146 -0.76 -3.70 4.14
C GLU A 146 -0.35 -5.17 3.85
N VAL A 147 -0.01 -5.45 2.59
CA VAL A 147 0.27 -6.82 2.11
C VAL A 147 1.67 -7.33 2.46
N PRO A 148 2.76 -6.55 2.28
CA PRO A 148 4.09 -7.09 2.56
C PRO A 148 4.20 -7.51 4.03
N ASN A 149 4.42 -8.80 4.26
CA ASN A 149 4.63 -9.34 5.60
C ASN A 149 6.14 -9.47 5.88
N TYR A 150 6.52 -9.75 7.11
CA TYR A 150 7.90 -9.78 7.55
C TYR A 150 8.17 -10.98 8.44
N GLU A 151 9.31 -11.63 8.25
CA GLU A 151 9.70 -12.83 9.00
C GLU A 151 10.23 -12.44 10.39
N TRP A 152 9.34 -12.06 11.31
CA TRP A 152 9.71 -11.49 12.61
C TRP A 152 10.57 -12.38 13.52
N GLU A 153 10.54 -13.69 13.30
CA GLU A 153 11.23 -14.68 14.13
C GLU A 153 12.61 -15.09 13.56
N GLU A 154 12.95 -14.63 12.35
CA GLU A 154 14.19 -14.99 11.68
C GLU A 154 15.34 -14.03 12.06
N ALA A 155 16.57 -14.57 12.11
CA ALA A 155 17.76 -13.78 12.42
C ALA A 155 18.15 -12.82 11.29
N LEU A 156 17.84 -13.18 10.04
CA LEU A 156 17.97 -12.34 8.84
C LEU A 156 16.59 -12.18 8.20
N PRO A 157 15.72 -11.36 8.82
CA PRO A 157 14.31 -11.35 8.48
C PRO A 157 14.03 -10.63 7.17
N LEU A 158 13.34 -11.33 6.27
CA LEU A 158 12.99 -10.83 4.95
C LEU A 158 11.50 -10.48 4.84
N VAL A 159 11.16 -9.83 3.73
CA VAL A 159 9.78 -9.49 3.40
C VAL A 159 9.17 -10.66 2.63
N VAL A 160 7.92 -11.02 2.96
CA VAL A 160 7.19 -12.10 2.28
C VAL A 160 5.91 -11.52 1.69
N LYS A 161 5.71 -11.72 0.39
CA LYS A 161 4.48 -11.31 -0.32
C LYS A 161 4.18 -12.22 -1.50
N CYS A 162 2.93 -12.23 -1.94
CA CYS A 162 2.53 -12.87 -3.20
C CYS A 162 3.30 -12.28 -4.41
N ASP A 163 3.66 -13.14 -5.36
CA ASP A 163 4.36 -12.87 -6.62
C ASP A 163 3.56 -13.37 -7.83
N MET A 164 2.25 -13.59 -7.66
CA MET A 164 1.34 -14.17 -8.65
C MET A 164 1.77 -15.55 -9.15
N CYS A 165 2.57 -16.30 -8.38
CA CYS A 165 3.15 -17.57 -8.80
C CYS A 165 3.91 -17.43 -10.13
N PHE A 166 4.76 -16.42 -10.25
CA PHE A 166 5.45 -16.07 -11.50
C PHE A 166 6.13 -17.29 -12.15
N ALA A 167 6.79 -18.15 -11.36
CA ALA A 167 7.40 -19.39 -11.85
C ALA A 167 6.40 -20.33 -12.57
N ARG A 168 5.21 -20.55 -11.99
CA ARG A 168 4.14 -21.37 -12.60
C ARG A 168 3.67 -20.79 -13.92
N LEU A 169 3.51 -19.47 -13.99
CA LEU A 169 3.06 -18.78 -15.20
C LEU A 169 4.04 -18.96 -16.36
N GLN A 170 5.35 -18.97 -16.08
CA GLN A 170 6.39 -19.23 -17.09
C GLN A 170 6.32 -20.64 -17.68
N GLU A 171 5.74 -21.58 -16.94
CA GLU A 171 5.46 -22.96 -17.41
C GLU A 171 4.06 -23.11 -18.02
N GLY A 172 3.31 -22.02 -18.18
CA GLY A 172 1.94 -22.04 -18.69
C GLY A 172 0.90 -22.59 -17.70
N GLN A 173 1.26 -22.71 -16.42
CA GLN A 173 0.35 -23.15 -15.36
C GLN A 173 -0.33 -21.95 -14.70
N GLN A 174 -1.51 -22.15 -14.09
CA GLN A 174 -2.18 -21.12 -13.30
C GLN A 174 -1.61 -21.02 -11.87
N PRO A 175 -1.82 -19.90 -11.16
CA PRO A 175 -1.43 -19.76 -9.75
C PRO A 175 -2.07 -20.83 -8.88
N ALA A 176 -1.29 -21.37 -7.93
CA ALA A 176 -1.71 -22.49 -7.08
C ALA A 176 -3.01 -22.20 -6.30
N CYS A 177 -3.19 -20.97 -5.82
CA CYS A 177 -4.39 -20.55 -5.10
C CYS A 177 -5.66 -20.58 -5.96
N ALA A 178 -5.57 -20.20 -7.24
CA ALA A 178 -6.69 -20.24 -8.18
C ALA A 178 -7.01 -21.69 -8.57
N THR A 179 -5.98 -22.49 -8.88
CA THR A 179 -6.15 -23.91 -9.27
C THR A 179 -6.80 -24.74 -8.18
N THR A 180 -6.47 -24.51 -6.91
CA THR A 180 -7.00 -25.32 -5.80
C THR A 180 -8.39 -24.91 -5.33
N CYS A 181 -8.95 -23.77 -5.78
CA CYS A 181 -10.16 -23.21 -5.21
C CYS A 181 -11.39 -24.07 -5.56
N PRO A 182 -12.03 -24.76 -4.59
CA PRO A 182 -13.08 -25.74 -4.89
C PRO A 182 -14.41 -25.10 -5.31
N THR A 183 -14.65 -23.85 -4.93
CA THR A 183 -15.90 -23.13 -5.21
C THR A 183 -15.79 -22.19 -6.41
N GLY A 184 -14.61 -22.06 -7.01
CA GLY A 184 -14.35 -21.06 -8.06
C GLY A 184 -14.39 -19.62 -7.56
N ALA A 185 -14.26 -19.39 -6.25
CA ALA A 185 -14.18 -18.05 -5.66
C ALA A 185 -12.93 -17.28 -6.14
N ILE A 186 -11.84 -17.96 -6.46
CA ILE A 186 -10.63 -17.36 -7.04
C ILE A 186 -10.57 -17.76 -8.51
N LYS A 187 -10.75 -16.79 -9.41
CA LYS A 187 -10.52 -16.95 -10.85
C LYS A 187 -9.23 -16.25 -11.24
N PHE A 188 -8.53 -16.80 -12.23
CA PHE A 188 -7.30 -16.22 -12.79
C PHE A 188 -7.35 -16.29 -14.32
N GLY A 189 -6.87 -15.24 -14.98
CA GLY A 189 -6.84 -15.17 -16.43
C GLY A 189 -6.24 -13.85 -16.93
N LYS A 190 -6.58 -13.47 -18.16
CA LYS A 190 -6.25 -12.13 -18.64
C LYS A 190 -7.01 -11.09 -17.81
N TYR A 191 -6.37 -9.96 -17.53
CA TYR A 191 -6.95 -8.91 -16.70
C TYR A 191 -8.31 -8.42 -17.24
N GLU A 192 -8.38 -8.13 -18.54
CA GLU A 192 -9.62 -7.65 -19.18
C GLU A 192 -10.76 -8.66 -19.05
N ASP A 193 -10.48 -9.95 -19.19
CA ASP A 193 -11.49 -11.00 -19.03
C ASP A 193 -12.02 -11.05 -17.58
N MET A 194 -11.13 -10.87 -16.60
CA MET A 194 -11.50 -10.83 -15.18
C MET A 194 -12.32 -9.58 -14.84
N LEU A 195 -11.96 -8.42 -15.39
CA LEU A 195 -12.70 -7.17 -15.19
C LEU A 195 -14.08 -7.24 -15.82
N ASN A 196 -14.17 -7.71 -17.07
CA ASN A 196 -15.45 -7.88 -17.77
C ASN A 196 -16.36 -8.89 -17.06
N GLU A 197 -15.80 -10.00 -16.56
CA GLU A 197 -16.53 -10.97 -15.77
C GLU A 197 -17.07 -10.38 -14.47
N ALA A 198 -16.29 -9.53 -13.78
CA ALA A 198 -16.73 -8.84 -12.57
C ALA A 198 -17.94 -7.93 -12.86
N TYR A 199 -17.86 -7.12 -13.92
CA TYR A 199 -18.98 -6.29 -14.37
C TYR A 199 -20.22 -7.12 -14.70
N ARG A 200 -20.04 -8.18 -15.49
CA ARG A 200 -21.12 -9.09 -15.88
C ARG A 200 -21.81 -9.70 -14.65
N LEU A 201 -21.06 -10.17 -13.67
CA LEU A 201 -21.61 -10.76 -12.43
C LEU A 201 -22.42 -9.74 -11.63
N ILE A 202 -21.95 -8.50 -11.51
CA ILE A 202 -22.68 -7.42 -10.81
C ILE A 202 -23.97 -7.07 -11.55
N GLU A 203 -23.94 -6.95 -12.88
CA GLU A 203 -25.09 -6.56 -13.71
C GLU A 203 -26.17 -7.66 -13.76
N GLU A 204 -25.78 -8.93 -13.91
CA GLU A 204 -26.71 -10.05 -14.00
C GLU A 204 -27.35 -10.43 -12.65
N ASN A 205 -26.78 -10.00 -11.52
CA ASN A 205 -27.25 -10.34 -10.18
C ASN A 205 -27.61 -9.09 -9.36
N PRO A 206 -28.65 -8.33 -9.76
CA PRO A 206 -29.02 -7.08 -9.11
C PRO A 206 -29.34 -7.29 -7.63
N GLY A 207 -28.70 -6.50 -6.77
CA GLY A 207 -28.87 -6.58 -5.31
C GLY A 207 -28.05 -7.66 -4.62
N LYS A 208 -27.35 -8.53 -5.36
CA LYS A 208 -26.43 -9.52 -4.77
C LYS A 208 -25.10 -8.91 -4.36
N TYR A 209 -24.57 -7.97 -5.14
CA TYR A 209 -23.24 -7.39 -4.95
C TYR A 209 -23.32 -5.90 -4.64
N VAL A 210 -22.34 -5.40 -3.90
CA VAL A 210 -22.05 -3.96 -3.84
C VAL A 210 -21.65 -3.51 -5.24
N ASN A 211 -22.18 -2.37 -5.69
CA ASN A 211 -21.87 -1.81 -7.01
C ASN A 211 -20.51 -1.11 -7.03
N HIS A 212 -19.46 -1.88 -6.74
CA HIS A 212 -18.07 -1.47 -6.68
C HIS A 212 -17.17 -2.70 -6.83
N ILE A 213 -16.22 -2.64 -7.79
CA ILE A 213 -15.17 -3.65 -7.97
C ILE A 213 -13.93 -3.13 -7.25
N TYR A 214 -13.58 -3.74 -6.12
CA TYR A 214 -12.40 -3.33 -5.36
C TYR A 214 -11.14 -3.81 -6.09
N GLY A 215 -10.17 -2.92 -6.22
CA GLY A 215 -8.94 -3.11 -6.99
C GLY A 215 -9.00 -2.51 -8.40
N GLU A 216 -10.16 -2.12 -8.91
CA GLU A 216 -10.27 -1.46 -10.22
C GLU A 216 -9.66 -0.06 -10.19
N THR A 217 -9.91 0.69 -9.12
CA THR A 217 -9.48 2.10 -9.00
C THR A 217 -8.55 2.36 -7.83
N GLU A 218 -8.54 1.47 -6.85
CA GLU A 218 -7.74 1.56 -5.63
C GLU A 218 -6.25 1.65 -5.97
N ASN A 219 -5.57 2.64 -5.38
CA ASN A 219 -4.17 2.95 -5.63
C ASN A 219 -3.82 3.12 -7.13
N GLY A 220 -4.73 3.72 -7.91
CA GLY A 220 -4.55 3.91 -9.35
C GLY A 220 -4.83 2.68 -10.20
N GLY A 221 -5.43 1.63 -9.62
CA GLY A 221 -5.77 0.38 -10.27
C GLY A 221 -4.80 -0.75 -9.96
N THR A 222 -5.31 -1.97 -10.00
CA THR A 222 -4.60 -3.18 -9.59
C THR A 222 -4.94 -4.38 -10.46
N ALA A 223 -4.17 -5.46 -10.37
CA ALA A 223 -4.42 -6.69 -11.11
C ALA A 223 -5.28 -7.71 -10.33
N THR A 224 -5.52 -7.50 -9.04
CA THR A 224 -6.38 -8.37 -8.22
C THR A 224 -7.70 -7.65 -7.96
N LEU A 225 -8.79 -8.16 -8.53
CA LEU A 225 -10.12 -7.60 -8.42
C LEU A 225 -10.96 -8.39 -7.43
N TYR A 226 -11.84 -7.71 -6.70
CA TYR A 226 -12.81 -8.33 -5.81
C TYR A 226 -14.23 -7.84 -6.10
N ILE A 227 -15.17 -8.75 -5.95
CA ILE A 227 -16.61 -8.44 -5.86
C ILE A 227 -17.16 -9.02 -4.56
N SER A 228 -18.08 -8.30 -3.91
CA SER A 228 -18.56 -8.66 -2.58
C SER A 228 -20.06 -8.40 -2.41
N PRO A 229 -20.79 -9.26 -1.69
CA PRO A 229 -22.17 -9.00 -1.26
C PRO A 229 -22.31 -7.90 -0.21
N VAL A 230 -21.24 -7.60 0.51
CA VAL A 230 -21.19 -6.64 1.62
C VAL A 230 -20.12 -5.57 1.36
N PRO A 231 -20.22 -4.38 1.97
CA PRO A 231 -19.15 -3.38 1.91
C PRO A 231 -17.79 -3.94 2.29
N PHE A 232 -16.73 -3.52 1.59
CA PHE A 232 -15.38 -4.06 1.78
C PHE A 232 -14.80 -3.72 3.16
N GLU A 233 -15.24 -2.61 3.76
CA GLU A 233 -14.89 -2.22 5.12
C GLU A 233 -15.42 -3.21 6.15
N GLU A 234 -16.58 -3.82 5.92
CA GLU A 234 -17.14 -4.85 6.80
C GLU A 234 -16.34 -6.16 6.75
N LEU A 235 -15.67 -6.43 5.63
CA LEU A 235 -14.70 -7.53 5.50
C LEU A 235 -13.33 -7.18 6.13
N GLY A 236 -13.13 -5.93 6.54
CA GLY A 236 -11.84 -5.44 7.04
C GLY A 236 -10.80 -5.19 5.94
N PHE A 237 -11.24 -4.92 4.71
CA PHE A 237 -10.33 -4.44 3.67
C PHE A 237 -9.91 -2.99 3.97
N PRO A 238 -8.65 -2.62 3.68
CA PRO A 238 -8.20 -1.24 3.87
C PRO A 238 -8.87 -0.30 2.86
N ILE A 239 -9.16 0.92 3.29
CA ILE A 239 -9.65 1.98 2.42
C ILE A 239 -8.45 2.58 1.68
N ALA A 240 -8.26 2.21 0.42
CA ALA A 240 -7.23 2.78 -0.42
C ALA A 240 -7.81 3.92 -1.27
N GLY A 241 -7.12 5.07 -1.33
CA GLY A 241 -7.49 6.16 -2.23
C GLY A 241 -7.34 5.74 -3.70
N THR A 242 -7.96 6.47 -4.62
CA THR A 242 -7.90 6.14 -6.07
C THR A 242 -6.61 6.60 -6.76
N THR A 243 -5.83 7.45 -6.10
CA THR A 243 -4.55 7.93 -6.62
C THR A 243 -3.41 7.07 -6.09
N SER A 244 -2.54 6.60 -6.97
CA SER A 244 -1.32 5.92 -6.57
C SER A 244 -0.41 6.80 -5.70
N THR A 245 0.16 6.21 -4.66
CA THR A 245 1.18 6.86 -3.80
C THR A 245 2.61 6.63 -4.29
N ALA A 246 2.80 5.91 -5.40
CA ALA A 246 4.11 5.49 -5.88
C ALA A 246 5.03 6.66 -6.24
N PHE A 247 4.49 7.73 -6.85
CA PHE A 247 5.27 8.94 -7.13
C PHE A 247 5.85 9.57 -5.86
N SER A 248 5.01 9.78 -4.84
CA SER A 248 5.43 10.34 -3.55
C SER A 248 6.48 9.45 -2.86
N ASN A 249 6.30 8.14 -2.90
CA ASN A 249 7.27 7.19 -2.34
C ASN A 249 8.61 7.23 -3.09
N ARG A 250 8.58 7.35 -4.42
CA ARG A 250 9.79 7.49 -5.23
C ARG A 250 10.55 8.76 -4.89
N LEU A 251 9.85 9.88 -4.76
CA LEU A 251 10.43 11.17 -4.37
C LEU A 251 11.14 11.08 -3.02
N VAL A 252 10.52 10.44 -2.02
CA VAL A 252 11.13 10.23 -0.71
C VAL A 252 12.36 9.32 -0.81
N THR A 253 12.24 8.21 -1.53
CA THR A 253 13.29 7.19 -1.65
C THR A 253 14.53 7.74 -2.37
N GLU A 254 14.34 8.42 -3.50
CA GLU A 254 15.43 9.04 -4.28
C GLU A 254 16.01 10.29 -3.59
N GLY A 255 15.20 11.03 -2.81
CA GLY A 255 15.64 12.20 -2.06
C GLY A 255 16.40 11.87 -0.76
N THR A 256 16.21 10.67 -0.21
CA THR A 256 16.79 10.27 1.10
C THR A 256 18.32 10.42 1.14
N PRO A 257 19.10 9.97 0.14
CA PRO A 257 20.56 10.14 0.15
C PRO A 257 21.01 11.61 0.25
N LEU A 258 20.32 12.52 -0.46
CA LEU A 258 20.61 13.95 -0.43
C LEU A 258 20.36 14.53 0.97
N VAL A 259 19.21 14.22 1.55
CA VAL A 259 18.83 14.70 2.90
C VAL A 259 19.79 14.15 3.95
N ALA A 260 20.14 12.87 3.88
CA ALA A 260 21.11 12.24 4.78
C ALA A 260 22.50 12.90 4.66
N GLY A 261 22.98 13.14 3.44
CA GLY A 261 24.25 13.83 3.19
C GLY A 261 24.26 15.26 3.74
N ALA A 262 23.19 16.01 3.51
CA ALA A 262 23.05 17.38 4.02
C ALA A 262 23.05 17.41 5.57
N MET A 263 22.37 16.47 6.22
CA MET A 263 22.40 16.33 7.68
C MET A 263 23.80 16.00 8.20
N LEU A 264 24.52 15.08 7.55
CA LEU A 264 25.88 14.69 7.92
C LEU A 264 26.85 15.88 7.84
N VAL A 265 26.79 16.65 6.75
CA VAL A 265 27.62 17.86 6.57
C VAL A 265 27.27 18.92 7.62
N GLY A 266 25.97 19.18 7.83
CA GLY A 266 25.50 20.16 8.82
C GLY A 266 25.95 19.81 10.24
N LEU A 267 25.75 18.56 10.67
CA LEU A 267 26.15 18.07 11.99
C LEU A 267 27.68 18.08 12.16
N SER A 268 28.43 17.73 11.11
CA SER A 268 29.89 17.80 11.13
C SER A 268 30.39 19.24 11.27
N GLY A 269 29.76 20.20 10.57
CA GLY A 269 30.08 21.62 10.72
C GLY A 269 29.84 22.13 12.13
N VAL A 270 28.69 21.78 12.73
CA VAL A 270 28.37 22.12 14.13
C VAL A 270 29.38 21.49 15.09
N TYR A 271 29.70 20.20 14.92
CA TYR A 271 30.69 19.51 15.74
C TYR A 271 32.07 20.18 15.67
N LEU A 272 32.56 20.50 14.47
CA LEU A 272 33.85 21.16 14.29
C LEU A 272 33.88 22.56 14.92
N THR A 273 32.77 23.29 14.85
CA THR A 273 32.64 24.63 15.47
C THR A 273 32.73 24.51 16.99
N ILE A 274 31.98 23.58 17.59
CA ILE A 274 32.00 23.34 19.04
C ILE A 274 33.39 22.87 19.48
N LYS A 275 34.04 22.00 18.71
CA LYS A 275 35.39 21.52 18.99
C LYS A 275 36.38 22.67 19.00
N HIS A 276 36.34 23.53 17.99
CA HIS A 276 37.25 24.68 17.90
C HIS A 276 37.06 25.64 19.08
N GLN A 277 35.82 25.98 19.43
CA GLN A 277 35.52 26.83 20.60
C GLN A 277 36.01 26.23 21.92
N LYS A 278 35.95 24.90 22.08
CA LYS A 278 36.49 24.22 23.26
C LYS A 278 38.01 24.28 23.29
N GLU A 279 38.67 24.04 22.17
CA GLU A 279 40.13 24.11 22.05
C GLU A 279 40.64 25.54 22.35
N GLU A 280 39.97 26.57 21.85
CA GLU A 280 40.26 27.97 22.16
C GLU A 280 40.07 28.26 23.66
N ALA A 281 38.93 27.87 24.25
CA ALA A 281 38.67 28.08 25.67
C ALA A 281 39.65 27.30 26.59
N GLU A 282 40.10 26.12 26.18
CA GLU A 282 41.14 25.37 26.89
C GLU A 282 42.51 26.03 26.76
N ALA A 283 42.86 26.56 25.58
CA ALA A 283 44.09 27.31 25.38
C ALA A 283 44.11 28.58 26.25
N GLU A 284 43.04 29.37 26.23
CA GLU A 284 42.88 30.56 27.09
C GLU A 284 42.99 30.22 28.58
N ARG A 285 42.39 29.10 29.03
CA ARG A 285 42.53 28.62 30.41
C ARG A 285 43.96 28.26 30.77
N ARG A 286 44.68 27.55 29.89
CA ARG A 286 46.09 27.18 30.11
C ARG A 286 46.98 28.41 30.17
N GLU A 287 46.77 29.39 29.30
CA GLU A 287 47.50 30.66 29.34
C GLU A 287 47.25 31.44 30.63
N ALA A 288 45.99 31.51 31.08
CA ALA A 288 45.63 32.17 32.34
C ALA A 288 46.23 31.45 33.58
N GLU A 289 46.29 30.11 33.57
CA GLU A 289 46.95 29.33 34.62
C GLU A 289 48.48 29.56 34.65
N GLN A 290 49.12 29.60 33.48
CA GLN A 290 50.56 29.88 33.36
C GLN A 290 50.92 31.30 33.85
N GLN A 291 50.11 32.31 33.49
CA GLN A 291 50.33 33.68 33.95
C GLN A 291 50.17 33.82 35.46
N LYS A 292 49.22 33.12 36.08
CA LYS A 292 49.06 33.10 37.54
C LYS A 292 50.25 32.44 38.22
N ALA A 293 50.72 31.30 37.72
CA ALA A 293 51.88 30.60 38.29
C ALA A 293 53.17 31.45 38.20
N ALA A 294 53.37 32.17 37.10
CA ALA A 294 54.53 33.07 36.93
C ALA A 294 54.48 34.32 37.82
N GLY A 295 53.29 34.78 38.23
CA GLY A 295 53.11 35.93 39.11
C GLY A 295 53.21 35.63 40.61
N GLU A 296 53.29 34.36 41.02
CA GLU A 296 53.47 33.94 42.42
C GLU A 296 54.95 33.68 42.80
N GLU A 297 55.90 33.79 41.86
CA GLU A 297 57.36 33.64 42.09
C GLU A 297 58.14 34.97 42.23
N GLU A 298 57.48 36.13 42.16
CA GLU A 298 58.05 37.47 42.50
C GLU A 298 57.65 37.94 43.91
#